data_AF-A0A556QVV6-F1
#
_entry.id   AF-A0A556QVV6-F1
#
_cell.length_a   1.000
_cell.length_b   1.000
_cell.length_c   1.000
_cell.angle_alpha   90.00
_cell.angle_beta   90.00
_cell.angle_gamma   90.00
#
_symmetry.space_group_name_H-M   'P 1'
#
loop_
_entity.id
_entity.type
_entity.pdbx_description
1 polymer ?
#
loop_
_entity_poly.entity_id
_entity_poly.type
_entity_poly.pdbx_seq_one_letter_code
_entity_poly.pdbx_strand_id
1 'polypeptide(L)'
;MGYTEEDIDSLFLSKDTIVHPVLEKLNRKNTQEEKYTLIQLKQALKDYYNGYCFTIDKITSVYNPDSILKFFKDKSFGNYWSNSGNPAILLQQIKNNINRFTVLWDQSSFPISQLDFETPAGALFEIALFPLMYQTGYLTLDPNGFKADTRADKNATDYYLKFPNQEVQSALKLTLSRFVVQKQQETGIAYSDSILEALRNEKWCGFLNLIKGACLSKAGYHFLDKTERSFHGALYSFLNGVFHITEGMQVNAELASGLGRLDIALEDNLHQTAYIFELKVGKSVSEALQQIYDRDYSMSFHTCAKKVCVGLKCDPVRLNITEAAIEVHQRNKEHAFQVMPRKNFTVNAMGYFQEVR
;
A
#
# COMPACT_ATOMS: atom_id res chain seq x y z
N MET A 1 18.81 23.65 -9.67
CA MET A 1 19.63 24.36 -8.67
C MET A 1 18.88 24.33 -7.35
N GLY A 2 19.56 23.98 -6.26
CA GLY A 2 18.99 23.89 -4.91
C GLY A 2 19.74 24.77 -3.92
N TYR A 3 19.26 24.91 -2.69
CA TYR A 3 19.98 25.64 -1.64
C TYR A 3 21.08 24.77 -1.04
N THR A 4 22.23 25.34 -0.76
CA THR A 4 23.30 24.71 0.04
C THR A 4 23.02 24.90 1.54
N GLU A 5 23.81 24.26 2.41
CA GLU A 5 23.73 24.54 3.86
C GLU A 5 24.03 26.00 4.19
N GLU A 6 24.98 26.62 3.49
CA GLU A 6 25.33 28.03 3.65
C GLU A 6 24.17 28.95 3.24
N ASP A 7 23.44 28.60 2.18
CA ASP A 7 22.25 29.34 1.78
C ASP A 7 21.15 29.25 2.85
N ILE A 8 20.93 28.06 3.44
CA ILE A 8 19.94 27.90 4.53
C ILE A 8 20.30 28.77 5.73
N ASP A 9 21.56 28.76 6.13
CA ASP A 9 22.05 29.54 7.25
C ASP A 9 21.92 31.04 6.97
N SER A 10 22.45 31.51 5.84
CA SER A 10 22.53 32.94 5.53
C SER A 10 21.18 33.56 5.17
N LEU A 11 20.33 32.85 4.42
CA LEU A 11 19.08 33.42 3.90
C LEU A 11 17.90 33.29 4.86
N PHE A 12 17.90 32.24 5.72
CA PHE A 12 16.78 31.90 6.58
C PHE A 12 17.15 31.86 8.06
N LEU A 13 18.12 31.02 8.46
CA LEU A 13 18.36 30.75 9.88
C LEU A 13 19.04 31.90 10.63
N SER A 14 19.77 32.77 9.93
CA SER A 14 20.38 33.98 10.50
C SER A 14 19.37 35.09 10.82
N LYS A 15 18.15 35.00 10.29
CA LYS A 15 17.12 36.05 10.39
C LYS A 15 16.13 35.68 11.49
N ASP A 16 16.28 36.30 12.65
CA ASP A 16 15.41 36.06 13.81
C ASP A 16 13.92 36.27 13.48
N THR A 17 13.60 37.25 12.65
CA THR A 17 12.24 37.52 12.15
C THR A 17 11.61 36.36 11.38
N ILE A 18 12.41 35.45 10.83
CA ILE A 18 11.97 34.24 10.13
C ILE A 18 11.95 33.04 11.09
N VAL A 19 13.01 32.85 11.86
CA VAL A 19 13.21 31.65 12.70
C VAL A 19 12.32 31.66 13.95
N HIS A 20 12.21 32.80 14.62
CA HIS A 20 11.50 32.89 15.89
C HIS A 20 10.04 32.43 15.76
N PRO A 21 9.25 32.91 14.77
CA PRO A 21 7.88 32.43 14.57
C PRO A 21 7.78 30.94 14.21
N VAL A 22 8.79 30.37 13.55
CA VAL A 22 8.84 28.93 13.23
C VAL A 22 9.01 28.12 14.52
N LEU A 23 10.01 28.45 15.33
CA LEU A 23 10.27 27.76 16.59
C LEU A 23 9.08 27.87 17.54
N GLU A 24 8.47 29.05 17.67
CA GLU A 24 7.26 29.22 18.46
C GLU A 24 6.13 28.28 18.01
N LYS A 25 5.85 28.21 16.71
CA LYS A 25 4.76 27.39 16.19
C LYS A 25 5.04 25.89 16.35
N LEU A 26 6.26 25.44 16.07
CA LEU A 26 6.66 24.05 16.25
C LEU A 26 6.55 23.64 17.73
N ASN A 27 7.03 24.48 18.65
CA ASN A 27 6.98 24.22 20.09
C ASN A 27 5.57 24.25 20.68
N ARG A 28 4.64 25.03 20.11
CA ARG A 28 3.22 24.95 20.51
C ARG A 28 2.56 23.63 20.12
N LYS A 29 3.02 23.01 19.02
CA LYS A 29 2.48 21.73 18.54
C LYS A 29 3.19 20.51 19.12
N ASN A 30 4.41 20.68 19.64
CA ASN A 30 5.15 19.58 20.24
C ASN A 30 4.54 19.22 21.59
N THR A 31 4.10 17.97 21.75
CA THR A 31 3.58 17.43 23.02
C THR A 31 4.68 16.85 23.90
N GLN A 32 5.92 16.82 23.41
CA GLN A 32 7.10 16.41 24.18
C GLN A 32 7.60 17.55 25.07
N GLU A 33 8.23 17.20 26.20
CA GLU A 33 8.80 18.18 27.15
C GLU A 33 9.95 19.01 26.55
N GLU A 34 10.62 18.49 25.52
CA GLU A 34 11.76 19.16 24.89
C GLU A 34 11.32 20.11 23.75
N LYS A 35 11.73 21.37 23.85
CA LYS A 35 11.49 22.39 22.82
C LYS A 35 12.52 22.27 21.70
N TYR A 36 12.08 22.41 20.46
CA TYR A 36 12.94 22.60 19.29
C TYR A 36 13.90 23.77 19.51
N THR A 37 15.19 23.47 19.47
CA THR A 37 16.29 24.43 19.36
C THR A 37 16.59 24.76 17.89
N LEU A 38 17.37 25.82 17.64
CA LEU A 38 17.82 26.15 16.28
C LEU A 38 18.65 25.02 15.66
N ILE A 39 19.49 24.34 16.46
CA ILE A 39 20.31 23.22 16.01
C ILE A 39 19.43 22.04 15.60
N GLN A 40 18.43 21.69 16.42
CA GLN A 40 17.46 20.64 16.09
C GLN A 40 16.63 20.99 14.86
N LEU A 41 16.21 22.25 14.71
CA LEU A 41 15.50 22.71 13.51
C LEU A 41 16.38 22.57 12.26
N LYS A 42 17.65 23.01 12.32
CA LYS A 42 18.59 22.89 11.20
C LYS A 42 18.79 21.43 10.81
N GLN A 43 18.99 20.54 11.78
CA GLN A 43 19.14 19.11 11.54
C GLN A 43 17.86 18.51 10.92
N ALA A 44 16.69 18.85 11.46
CA ALA A 44 15.41 18.36 10.93
C ALA A 44 15.15 18.87 9.50
N LEU A 45 15.51 20.12 9.17
CA LEU A 45 15.46 20.62 7.79
C LEU A 45 16.38 19.84 6.86
N LYS A 46 17.59 19.50 7.33
CA LYS A 46 18.55 18.70 6.57
C LYS A 46 18.00 17.30 6.29
N ASP A 47 17.52 16.62 7.33
CA ASP A 47 17.03 15.25 7.22
C ASP A 47 15.76 15.15 6.35
N TYR A 48 14.93 16.19 6.34
CA TYR A 48 13.65 16.17 5.64
C TYR A 48 13.68 16.79 4.24
N TYR A 49 14.50 17.83 4.00
CA TYR A 49 14.47 18.60 2.75
C TYR A 49 15.82 18.71 2.01
N ASN A 50 16.94 18.27 2.59
CA ASN A 50 18.21 18.12 1.86
C ASN A 50 18.27 16.74 1.20
N GLY A 51 19.21 16.55 0.27
CA GLY A 51 19.67 15.23 -0.11
C GLY A 51 19.96 15.04 -1.59
N TYR A 52 19.52 15.96 -2.45
CA TYR A 52 19.74 15.80 -3.89
C TYR A 52 21.19 16.11 -4.27
N CYS A 53 21.88 15.12 -4.83
CA CYS A 53 23.22 15.19 -5.34
C CYS A 53 23.23 15.04 -6.87
N PHE A 54 23.88 15.99 -7.56
CA PHE A 54 23.97 15.99 -9.03
C PHE A 54 25.23 15.31 -9.57
N THR A 55 26.28 15.18 -8.74
CA THR A 55 27.60 14.72 -9.18
C THR A 55 28.25 13.88 -8.09
N ILE A 56 29.00 12.85 -8.47
CA ILE A 56 29.72 12.01 -7.50
C ILE A 56 30.98 12.71 -6.95
N ASP A 57 31.59 13.59 -7.74
CA ASP A 57 32.90 14.20 -7.45
C ASP A 57 32.85 15.30 -6.38
N LYS A 58 31.72 16.00 -6.30
CA LYS A 58 31.45 17.02 -5.29
C LYS A 58 30.32 16.50 -4.42
N ILE A 59 30.67 16.04 -3.23
CA ILE A 59 29.73 15.58 -2.19
C ILE A 59 29.00 16.81 -1.62
N THR A 60 28.18 17.43 -2.45
CA THR A 60 27.35 18.57 -2.06
C THR A 60 25.93 18.25 -2.46
N SER A 61 25.17 17.80 -1.48
CA SER A 61 23.73 17.67 -1.61
C SER A 61 23.06 19.01 -1.33
N VAL A 62 21.97 19.28 -2.05
CA VAL A 62 21.23 20.52 -1.92
C VAL A 62 19.83 20.27 -1.35
N TYR A 63 19.28 21.31 -0.72
CA TYR A 63 17.89 21.37 -0.33
C TYR A 63 17.00 21.68 -1.54
N ASN A 64 15.82 21.06 -1.59
CA ASN A 64 14.80 21.40 -2.57
C ASN A 64 14.27 22.83 -2.29
N PRO A 65 14.39 23.78 -3.24
CA PRO A 65 14.03 25.18 -3.00
C PRO A 65 12.56 25.37 -2.62
N ASP A 66 11.65 24.74 -3.34
CA ASP A 66 10.22 24.87 -3.10
C ASP A 66 9.84 24.36 -1.71
N SER A 67 10.49 23.30 -1.26
CA SER A 67 10.25 22.71 0.05
C SER A 67 10.68 23.63 1.17
N ILE A 68 11.85 24.25 1.04
CA ILE A 68 12.34 25.25 1.99
C ILE A 68 11.43 26.48 2.03
N LEU A 69 11.08 27.02 0.86
CA LEU A 69 10.20 28.20 0.78
C LEU A 69 8.82 27.93 1.39
N LYS A 70 8.21 26.78 1.08
CA LYS A 70 6.92 26.37 1.65
C LYS A 70 7.03 26.10 3.15
N PHE A 71 8.09 25.45 3.62
CA PHE A 71 8.33 25.25 5.05
C PHE A 71 8.36 26.58 5.82
N PHE A 72 9.13 27.58 5.37
CA PHE A 72 9.22 28.86 6.09
C PHE A 72 7.94 29.70 5.97
N LYS A 73 7.20 29.55 4.87
CA LYS A 73 5.87 30.16 4.72
C LYS A 73 4.86 29.56 5.72
N ASP A 74 4.73 28.23 5.69
CA ASP A 74 3.72 27.48 6.44
C ASP A 74 4.13 27.27 7.90
N LYS A 75 5.43 27.37 8.21
CA LYS A 75 6.04 27.16 9.53
C LYS A 75 5.77 25.75 10.07
N SER A 76 5.78 24.76 9.19
CA SER A 76 5.56 23.35 9.52
C SER A 76 6.19 22.45 8.48
N PHE A 77 6.62 21.25 8.89
CA PHE A 77 7.00 20.20 7.97
C PHE A 77 5.79 19.71 7.17
N GLY A 78 6.04 19.38 5.91
CA GLY A 78 5.05 18.93 4.95
C GLY A 78 5.72 18.34 3.70
N ASN A 79 4.95 17.55 2.95
CA ASN A 79 5.44 16.86 1.75
C ASN A 79 5.48 17.80 0.55
N TYR A 80 6.44 18.72 0.53
CA TYR A 80 6.54 19.77 -0.46
C TYR A 80 7.33 19.37 -1.71
N TRP A 81 8.36 18.55 -1.56
CA TRP A 81 9.22 18.08 -2.64
C TRP A 81 8.41 17.20 -3.58
N SER A 82 7.68 16.23 -3.05
CA SER A 82 6.86 15.32 -3.87
C SER A 82 5.80 16.06 -4.70
N ASN A 83 5.39 17.26 -4.23
CA ASN A 83 4.41 18.13 -4.87
C ASN A 83 5.03 19.23 -5.74
N SER A 84 6.37 19.31 -5.81
CA SER A 84 7.11 20.34 -6.56
C SER A 84 7.54 19.90 -7.97
N GLY A 85 7.43 18.60 -8.28
CA GLY A 85 7.63 18.05 -9.62
C GLY A 85 6.31 17.82 -10.35
N ASN A 86 6.34 17.80 -11.69
CA ASN A 86 5.30 17.15 -12.49
C ASN A 86 5.75 15.70 -12.78
N PRO A 87 5.45 14.73 -11.91
CA PRO A 87 5.86 13.34 -12.12
C PRO A 87 5.00 12.63 -13.17
N ALA A 88 4.30 13.33 -14.08
CA ALA A 88 3.34 12.71 -15.01
C ALA A 88 3.91 11.48 -15.72
N ILE A 89 5.17 11.52 -16.17
CA ILE A 89 5.84 10.37 -16.80
C ILE A 89 5.99 9.22 -15.79
N LEU A 90 6.49 9.49 -14.58
CA LEU A 90 6.62 8.47 -13.53
C LEU A 90 5.25 7.88 -13.16
N LEU A 91 4.23 8.71 -12.95
CA LEU A 91 2.88 8.27 -12.61
C LEU A 91 2.26 7.42 -13.74
N GLN A 92 2.47 7.80 -14.99
CA GLN A 92 2.04 7.01 -16.14
C GLN A 92 2.76 5.64 -16.19
N GLN A 93 4.06 5.62 -15.89
CA GLN A 93 4.82 4.37 -15.79
C GLN A 93 4.36 3.50 -14.63
N ILE A 94 4.06 4.07 -13.46
CA ILE A 94 3.49 3.34 -12.32
C ILE A 94 2.16 2.72 -12.73
N LYS A 95 1.26 3.49 -13.35
CA LYS A 95 -0.05 2.99 -13.78
C LYS A 95 0.07 1.83 -14.76
N ASN A 96 0.91 1.98 -15.79
CA ASN A 96 1.02 1.00 -16.87
C ASN A 96 1.86 -0.22 -16.51
N ASN A 97 2.86 -0.05 -15.63
CA ASN A 97 3.89 -1.04 -15.38
C ASN A 97 4.23 -1.20 -13.90
N ILE A 98 3.22 -1.16 -13.00
CA ILE A 98 3.42 -1.14 -11.54
C ILE A 98 4.42 -2.18 -11.00
N ASN A 99 4.49 -3.37 -11.62
CA ASN A 99 5.40 -4.45 -11.22
C ASN A 99 6.88 -4.06 -11.33
N ARG A 100 7.24 -3.14 -12.25
CA ARG A 100 8.63 -2.67 -12.39
C ARG A 100 9.07 -1.86 -11.16
N PHE A 101 8.15 -1.21 -10.46
CA PHE A 101 8.40 -0.40 -9.25
C PHE A 101 8.61 -1.25 -7.99
N THR A 102 8.89 -2.53 -8.19
CA THR A 102 9.29 -3.37 -7.08
C THR A 102 10.78 -3.19 -6.79
N VAL A 103 11.06 -2.30 -5.87
CA VAL A 103 12.39 -2.09 -5.30
C VAL A 103 12.37 -2.46 -3.83
N LEU A 104 13.51 -2.91 -3.30
CA LEU A 104 13.68 -3.07 -1.85
C LEU A 104 13.75 -1.67 -1.24
N TRP A 105 12.59 -1.11 -0.88
CA TRP A 105 12.50 0.29 -0.46
C TRP A 105 13.34 0.65 0.76
N ASP A 106 13.67 -0.33 1.60
CA ASP A 106 14.46 -0.14 2.82
C ASP A 106 15.96 -0.37 2.57
N GLN A 107 16.36 -0.66 1.33
CA GLN A 107 17.75 -0.66 0.90
C GLN A 107 18.31 0.77 0.93
N SER A 108 19.51 0.92 1.48
CA SER A 108 20.16 2.22 1.62
C SER A 108 20.64 2.82 0.30
N SER A 109 20.99 1.96 -0.66
CA SER A 109 21.51 2.37 -1.97
C SER A 109 21.26 1.30 -3.04
N PHE A 110 20.83 1.73 -4.21
CA PHE A 110 20.53 0.94 -5.40
C PHE A 110 21.70 1.03 -6.39
N PRO A 111 22.45 -0.05 -6.62
CA PRO A 111 23.50 -0.06 -7.62
C PRO A 111 22.93 -0.13 -9.05
N ILE A 112 23.62 0.52 -9.98
CA ILE A 112 23.35 0.45 -11.42
C ILE A 112 24.66 0.63 -12.19
N SER A 113 24.86 -0.11 -13.28
CA SER A 113 26.04 0.10 -14.12
C SER A 113 26.00 1.49 -14.76
N GLN A 114 27.15 2.14 -14.94
CA GLN A 114 27.21 3.44 -15.63
C GLN A 114 26.56 3.38 -17.01
N LEU A 115 26.78 2.29 -17.76
CA LEU A 115 26.19 2.11 -19.08
C LEU A 115 24.65 2.09 -19.01
N ASP A 116 24.06 1.30 -18.13
CA ASP A 116 22.59 1.23 -17.99
C ASP A 116 21.99 2.56 -17.51
N PHE A 117 22.75 3.33 -16.74
CA PHE A 117 22.32 4.64 -16.26
C PHE A 117 22.34 5.72 -17.33
N GLU A 118 23.37 5.72 -18.18
CA GLU A 118 23.59 6.75 -19.19
C GLU A 118 22.94 6.43 -20.55
N THR A 119 22.56 5.16 -20.78
CA THR A 119 21.94 4.74 -22.04
C THR A 119 20.60 5.47 -22.26
N PRO A 120 20.47 6.27 -23.34
CA PRO A 120 19.22 6.93 -23.67
C PRO A 120 18.15 5.91 -24.09
N ALA A 121 16.92 6.10 -23.63
CA ALA A 121 15.80 5.28 -24.09
C ALA A 121 15.32 5.71 -25.48
N GLY A 122 14.92 4.74 -26.31
CA GLY A 122 14.32 5.00 -27.62
C GLY A 122 12.92 5.62 -27.53
N ALA A 123 12.20 5.33 -26.45
CA ALA A 123 10.91 5.94 -26.13
C ALA A 123 10.70 6.13 -24.62
N LEU A 124 9.77 7.03 -24.24
CA LEU A 124 9.47 7.35 -22.84
C LEU A 124 9.05 6.13 -22.00
N PHE A 125 8.44 5.10 -22.60
CA PHE A 125 8.02 3.89 -21.90
C PHE A 125 9.12 2.84 -21.71
N GLU A 126 10.23 3.01 -22.41
CA GLU A 126 11.41 2.14 -22.38
C GLU A 126 12.47 2.62 -21.39
N ILE A 127 12.31 3.82 -20.81
CA ILE A 127 13.26 4.34 -19.82
C ILE A 127 13.34 3.35 -18.65
N ALA A 128 14.56 2.91 -18.35
CA ALA A 128 14.84 2.07 -17.20
C ALA A 128 14.42 2.76 -15.90
N LEU A 129 13.97 1.98 -14.92
CA LEU A 129 13.33 2.52 -13.72
C LEU A 129 14.23 3.50 -12.94
N PHE A 130 15.48 3.10 -12.68
CA PHE A 130 16.39 3.89 -11.86
C PHE A 130 16.80 5.22 -12.52
N PRO A 131 17.17 5.27 -13.81
CA PRO A 131 17.33 6.53 -14.53
C PRO A 131 16.08 7.39 -14.52
N LEU A 132 14.89 6.80 -14.72
CA LEU A 132 13.62 7.54 -14.65
C LEU A 132 13.40 8.16 -13.27
N MET A 133 13.59 7.39 -12.20
CA MET A 133 13.43 7.88 -10.82
C MET A 133 14.47 8.95 -10.49
N TYR A 134 15.69 8.84 -11.00
CA TYR A 134 16.71 9.89 -10.86
C TYR A 134 16.27 11.18 -11.58
N GLN A 135 15.94 11.10 -12.87
CA GLN A 135 15.52 12.25 -13.69
C GLN A 135 14.27 12.95 -13.14
N THR A 136 13.39 12.21 -12.47
CA THR A 136 12.16 12.74 -11.87
C THR A 136 12.32 13.17 -10.41
N GLY A 137 13.54 13.11 -9.86
CA GLY A 137 13.85 13.62 -8.52
C GLY A 137 13.54 12.67 -7.36
N TYR A 138 13.17 11.41 -7.66
CA TYR A 138 12.84 10.39 -6.65
C TYR A 138 14.05 9.57 -6.20
N LEU A 139 15.08 9.47 -7.05
CA LEU A 139 16.41 8.99 -6.67
C LEU A 139 17.45 10.08 -6.91
N THR A 140 18.58 9.93 -6.26
CA THR A 140 19.74 10.82 -6.39
C THR A 140 21.02 10.02 -6.28
N LEU A 141 22.14 10.56 -6.75
CA LEU A 141 23.44 9.89 -6.63
C LEU A 141 23.81 9.73 -5.15
N ASP A 142 24.26 8.53 -4.77
CA ASP A 142 24.83 8.24 -3.47
C ASP A 142 26.36 8.16 -3.56
N PRO A 143 27.08 9.24 -3.24
CA PRO A 143 28.55 9.23 -3.27
C PRO A 143 29.18 8.24 -2.27
N ASN A 144 28.42 7.76 -1.28
CA ASN A 144 28.87 6.73 -0.34
C ASN A 144 28.37 5.33 -0.68
N GLY A 145 27.60 5.16 -1.75
CA GLY A 145 26.90 3.91 -2.05
C GLY A 145 27.85 2.74 -2.29
N PHE A 146 29.02 2.99 -2.89
CA PHE A 146 30.06 1.96 -3.09
C PHE A 146 30.52 1.31 -1.78
N LYS A 147 30.54 2.07 -0.67
CA LYS A 147 30.91 1.55 0.66
C LYS A 147 29.80 0.72 1.29
N ALA A 148 28.55 1.08 1.01
CA ALA A 148 27.36 0.38 1.51
C ALA A 148 27.00 -0.86 0.67
N ASP A 149 27.53 -0.97 -0.55
CA ASP A 149 27.28 -2.11 -1.42
C ASP A 149 28.05 -3.36 -0.98
N THR A 150 27.29 -4.37 -0.55
CA THR A 150 27.77 -5.67 -0.08
C THR A 150 27.79 -6.75 -1.16
N ARG A 151 27.42 -6.41 -2.40
CA ARG A 151 27.46 -7.35 -3.53
C ARG A 151 28.89 -7.84 -3.80
N ALA A 152 29.00 -9.11 -4.19
CA ALA A 152 30.27 -9.71 -4.57
C ALA A 152 30.73 -9.29 -5.99
N ASP A 153 29.79 -8.90 -6.86
CA ASP A 153 29.97 -8.56 -8.27
C ASP A 153 30.05 -7.05 -8.55
N LYS A 154 30.26 -6.21 -7.52
CA LYS A 154 30.33 -4.75 -7.68
C LYS A 154 31.50 -4.28 -8.53
N ASN A 155 31.29 -3.28 -9.38
CA ASN A 155 32.33 -2.68 -10.22
C ASN A 155 32.63 -1.22 -9.83
N ALA A 156 33.85 -0.76 -10.10
CA ALA A 156 34.29 0.62 -9.89
C ALA A 156 33.57 1.62 -10.82
N THR A 157 32.98 1.15 -11.92
CA THR A 157 32.16 1.94 -12.86
C THR A 157 30.67 1.94 -12.51
N ASP A 158 30.26 1.36 -11.39
CA ASP A 158 28.86 1.38 -10.99
C ASP A 158 28.50 2.75 -10.39
N TYR A 159 27.32 3.26 -10.75
CA TYR A 159 26.67 4.30 -9.98
C TYR A 159 25.81 3.70 -8.88
N TYR A 160 25.60 4.53 -7.87
CA TYR A 160 24.82 4.20 -6.70
C TYR A 160 23.77 5.27 -6.52
N LEU A 161 22.54 4.84 -6.29
CA LEU A 161 21.40 5.74 -6.18
C LEU A 161 20.70 5.54 -4.85
N LYS A 162 20.17 6.59 -4.25
CA LYS A 162 19.33 6.50 -3.05
C LYS A 162 18.17 7.46 -3.11
N PHE A 163 17.22 7.31 -2.20
CA PHE A 163 16.24 8.38 -1.97
C PHE A 163 16.95 9.61 -1.40
N PRO A 164 16.62 10.82 -1.87
CA PRO A 164 17.25 12.03 -1.35
C PRO A 164 16.96 12.23 0.14
N ASN A 165 15.73 11.95 0.58
CA ASN A 165 15.30 12.03 1.97
C ASN A 165 14.03 11.19 2.23
N GLN A 166 13.61 11.19 3.49
CA GLN A 166 12.43 10.45 3.97
C GLN A 166 11.11 10.95 3.36
N GLU A 167 11.00 12.24 3.06
CA GLU A 167 9.80 12.82 2.46
C GLU A 167 9.51 12.18 1.09
N VAL A 168 10.51 12.21 0.22
CA VAL A 168 10.39 11.70 -1.16
C VAL A 168 10.14 10.19 -1.16
N GLN A 169 10.85 9.44 -0.32
CA GLN A 169 10.65 8.00 -0.17
C GLN A 169 9.22 7.68 0.29
N SER A 170 8.74 8.35 1.34
CA SER A 170 7.43 8.10 1.92
C SER A 170 6.29 8.50 0.98
N ALA A 171 6.44 9.63 0.29
CA ALA A 171 5.46 10.10 -0.68
C ALA A 171 5.34 9.14 -1.89
N LEU A 172 6.46 8.59 -2.37
CA LEU A 172 6.44 7.61 -3.44
C LEU A 172 5.85 6.27 -2.99
N LYS A 173 6.21 5.78 -1.79
CA LYS A 173 5.58 4.60 -1.18
C LYS A 173 4.05 4.74 -1.13
N LEU A 174 3.56 5.89 -0.66
CA LEU A 174 2.12 6.19 -0.60
C LEU A 174 1.47 6.28 -1.99
N THR A 175 2.18 6.85 -2.96
CA THR A 175 1.67 6.93 -4.34
C THR A 175 1.51 5.55 -4.94
N LEU A 176 2.52 4.70 -4.81
CA LEU A 176 2.48 3.31 -5.28
C LEU A 176 1.36 2.53 -4.61
N SER A 177 1.20 2.64 -3.29
CA SER A 177 0.12 1.94 -2.59
C SER A 177 -1.27 2.32 -3.12
N ARG A 178 -1.49 3.59 -3.49
CA ARG A 178 -2.75 4.05 -4.11
C ARG A 178 -2.98 3.40 -5.47
N PHE A 179 -1.95 3.34 -6.32
CA PHE A 179 -2.07 2.70 -7.64
C PHE A 179 -2.32 1.19 -7.53
N VAL A 180 -1.75 0.52 -6.53
CA VAL A 180 -2.03 -0.90 -6.25
C VAL A 180 -3.50 -1.10 -5.90
N VAL A 181 -4.01 -0.31 -4.95
CA VAL A 181 -5.43 -0.35 -4.55
C VAL A 181 -6.34 -0.08 -5.75
N GLN A 182 -6.03 0.94 -6.55
CA GLN A 182 -6.79 1.26 -7.75
C GLN A 182 -6.78 0.10 -8.75
N LYS A 183 -5.62 -0.48 -9.07
CA LYS A 183 -5.51 -1.61 -9.99
C LYS A 183 -6.30 -2.83 -9.48
N GLN A 184 -6.29 -3.05 -8.17
CA GLN A 184 -7.05 -4.11 -7.52
C GLN A 184 -8.56 -3.87 -7.65
N GLN A 185 -9.02 -2.64 -7.47
CA GLN A 185 -10.42 -2.23 -7.68
C GLN A 185 -10.83 -2.37 -9.15
N GLU A 186 -10.01 -1.90 -10.09
CA GLU A 186 -10.24 -2.05 -11.54
C GLU A 186 -10.37 -3.53 -11.93
N THR A 187 -9.53 -4.39 -11.35
CA THR A 187 -9.64 -5.83 -11.53
C THR A 187 -10.95 -6.36 -10.93
N GLY A 188 -11.32 -5.91 -9.72
CA GLY A 188 -12.60 -6.25 -9.10
C GLY A 188 -13.80 -5.91 -9.99
N ILE A 189 -13.84 -4.69 -10.53
CA ILE A 189 -14.86 -4.22 -11.47
C ILE A 189 -14.95 -5.16 -12.67
N ALA A 190 -13.81 -5.53 -13.26
CA ALA A 190 -13.77 -6.41 -14.43
C ALA A 190 -14.32 -7.83 -14.17
N TYR A 191 -14.31 -8.30 -12.92
CA TYR A 191 -14.86 -9.61 -12.53
C TYR A 191 -16.18 -9.51 -11.76
N SER A 192 -16.82 -8.33 -11.72
CA SER A 192 -18.00 -8.06 -10.91
C SER A 192 -19.14 -9.05 -11.19
N ASP A 193 -19.54 -9.19 -12.45
CA ASP A 193 -20.64 -10.08 -12.86
C ASP A 193 -20.39 -11.54 -12.45
N SER A 194 -19.18 -12.05 -12.68
CA SER A 194 -18.82 -13.44 -12.35
C SER A 194 -18.79 -13.69 -10.85
N ILE A 195 -18.31 -12.73 -10.05
CA ILE A 195 -18.30 -12.86 -8.59
C ILE A 195 -19.73 -12.79 -8.04
N LEU A 196 -20.52 -11.82 -8.48
CA LEU A 196 -21.91 -11.66 -8.04
C LEU A 196 -22.77 -12.86 -8.42
N GLU A 197 -22.63 -13.38 -9.64
CA GLU A 197 -23.31 -14.60 -10.07
C GLU A 197 -22.91 -15.78 -9.19
N ALA A 198 -21.62 -15.94 -8.90
CA ALA A 198 -21.14 -17.04 -8.08
C ALA A 198 -21.63 -16.96 -6.63
N LEU A 199 -21.64 -15.77 -6.04
CA LEU A 199 -22.13 -15.56 -4.68
C LEU A 199 -23.65 -15.78 -4.56
N ARG A 200 -24.45 -15.18 -5.46
CA ARG A 200 -25.91 -15.28 -5.43
C ARG A 200 -26.42 -16.69 -5.69
N ASN A 201 -25.73 -17.44 -6.55
CA ASN A 201 -26.08 -18.82 -6.88
C ASN A 201 -25.29 -19.88 -6.10
N GLU A 202 -24.57 -19.47 -5.04
CA GLU A 202 -23.80 -20.37 -4.17
C GLU A 202 -22.77 -21.26 -4.90
N LYS A 203 -22.22 -20.76 -6.01
CA LYS A 203 -21.15 -21.43 -6.79
C LYS A 203 -19.79 -21.22 -6.11
N TRP A 204 -19.64 -21.75 -4.90
CA TRP A 204 -18.52 -21.48 -4.00
C TRP A 204 -17.14 -21.78 -4.58
N CYS A 205 -16.95 -22.92 -5.26
CA CYS A 205 -15.67 -23.22 -5.91
C CYS A 205 -15.31 -22.18 -6.98
N GLY A 206 -16.29 -21.72 -7.77
CA GLY A 206 -16.08 -20.67 -8.77
C GLY A 206 -15.66 -19.36 -8.13
N PHE A 207 -16.39 -18.94 -7.09
CA PHE A 207 -16.08 -17.76 -6.29
C PHE A 207 -14.67 -17.79 -5.69
N LEU A 208 -14.30 -18.87 -5.00
CA LEU A 208 -13.00 -19.03 -4.36
C LEU A 208 -11.85 -19.04 -5.39
N ASN A 209 -12.07 -19.66 -6.56
CA ASN A 209 -11.08 -19.65 -7.65
C ASN A 209 -10.91 -18.26 -8.28
N LEU A 210 -11.96 -17.44 -8.34
CA LEU A 210 -11.86 -16.05 -8.77
C LEU A 210 -11.06 -15.21 -7.74
N ILE A 211 -11.30 -15.36 -6.44
CA ILE A 211 -10.45 -14.73 -5.41
C ILE A 211 -9.00 -15.19 -5.57
N LYS A 212 -8.77 -16.49 -5.69
CA LYS A 212 -7.43 -17.06 -5.83
C LYS A 212 -6.71 -16.52 -7.06
N GLY A 213 -7.33 -16.59 -8.23
CA GLY A 213 -6.69 -16.33 -9.51
C GLY A 213 -6.74 -14.87 -9.99
N ALA A 214 -7.87 -14.19 -9.79
CA ALA A 214 -8.06 -12.82 -10.24
C ALA A 214 -7.62 -11.79 -9.18
N CYS A 215 -7.79 -12.09 -7.89
CA CYS A 215 -7.38 -11.20 -6.80
C CYS A 215 -5.95 -11.49 -6.34
N LEU A 216 -5.73 -12.59 -5.61
CA LEU A 216 -4.48 -12.79 -4.86
C LEU A 216 -3.28 -13.17 -5.73
N SER A 217 -3.46 -14.00 -6.77
CA SER A 217 -2.38 -14.30 -7.72
C SER A 217 -1.90 -13.08 -8.51
N LYS A 218 -2.78 -12.07 -8.72
CA LYS A 218 -2.46 -10.85 -9.47
C LYS A 218 -2.09 -9.67 -8.57
N ALA A 219 -2.36 -9.75 -7.27
CA ALA A 219 -2.03 -8.71 -6.29
C ALA A 219 -0.53 -8.43 -6.22
N GLY A 220 0.31 -9.32 -6.74
CA GLY A 220 1.76 -9.19 -6.79
C GLY A 220 2.39 -9.57 -5.45
N TYR A 221 3.38 -10.47 -5.48
CA TYR A 221 4.03 -11.00 -4.28
C TYR A 221 4.70 -9.94 -3.39
N HIS A 222 4.85 -8.73 -3.91
CA HIS A 222 5.48 -7.60 -3.26
C HIS A 222 4.53 -6.70 -2.48
N PHE A 223 3.24 -6.78 -2.79
CA PHE A 223 2.20 -6.01 -2.08
C PHE A 223 1.54 -6.85 -0.97
N LEU A 224 1.76 -8.17 -1.00
CA LEU A 224 1.45 -9.09 0.08
C LEU A 224 2.71 -9.33 0.92
N ASP A 225 2.79 -8.68 2.08
CA ASP A 225 3.92 -8.75 3.01
C ASP A 225 3.83 -9.93 4.00
N LYS A 226 3.08 -10.97 3.64
CA LYS A 226 2.79 -12.16 4.47
C LYS A 226 2.01 -11.87 5.76
N THR A 227 1.58 -10.63 6.00
CA THR A 227 0.73 -10.28 7.14
C THR A 227 -0.75 -10.41 6.79
N GLU A 228 -1.58 -10.67 7.80
CA GLU A 228 -3.05 -10.68 7.68
C GLU A 228 -3.56 -9.36 7.07
N ARG A 229 -2.95 -8.23 7.46
CA ARG A 229 -3.29 -6.89 6.98
C ARG A 229 -3.13 -6.74 5.46
N SER A 230 -2.08 -7.30 4.86
CA SER A 230 -1.87 -7.17 3.41
C SER A 230 -2.84 -8.03 2.60
N PHE A 231 -3.12 -9.26 3.04
CA PHE A 231 -4.16 -10.10 2.42
C PHE A 231 -5.53 -9.46 2.53
N HIS A 232 -5.87 -8.91 3.70
CA HIS A 232 -7.07 -8.14 3.90
C HIS A 232 -7.13 -6.95 2.95
N GLY A 233 -6.12 -6.07 2.92
CA GLY A 233 -6.10 -4.90 2.05
C GLY A 233 -6.30 -5.23 0.56
N ALA A 234 -5.69 -6.33 0.09
CA ALA A 234 -5.85 -6.80 -1.29
C ALA A 234 -7.27 -7.32 -1.56
N LEU A 235 -7.81 -8.18 -0.69
CA LEU A 235 -9.16 -8.73 -0.85
C LEU A 235 -10.23 -7.63 -0.73
N TYR A 236 -10.09 -6.72 0.23
CA TYR A 236 -10.99 -5.59 0.41
C TYR A 236 -11.01 -4.70 -0.83
N SER A 237 -9.85 -4.32 -1.36
CA SER A 237 -9.78 -3.46 -2.54
C SER A 237 -10.42 -4.13 -3.76
N PHE A 238 -10.21 -5.44 -3.91
CA PHE A 238 -10.82 -6.23 -4.98
C PHE A 238 -12.34 -6.29 -4.86
N LEU A 239 -12.85 -6.67 -3.68
CA LEU A 239 -14.28 -6.77 -3.44
C LEU A 239 -14.92 -5.37 -3.54
N ASN A 240 -14.30 -4.33 -3.00
CA ASN A 240 -14.80 -2.96 -3.18
C ASN A 240 -15.00 -2.65 -4.68
N GLY A 241 -14.03 -2.99 -5.54
CA GLY A 241 -14.19 -2.90 -7.00
C GLY A 241 -15.36 -3.72 -7.56
N VAL A 242 -15.51 -4.99 -7.15
CA VAL A 242 -16.62 -5.87 -7.56
C VAL A 242 -17.98 -5.22 -7.28
N PHE A 243 -18.14 -4.59 -6.13
CA PHE A 243 -19.44 -4.12 -5.64
C PHE A 243 -19.70 -2.63 -5.88
N HIS A 244 -18.67 -1.82 -6.19
CA HIS A 244 -18.77 -0.35 -6.27
C HIS A 244 -19.78 0.15 -7.32
N ILE A 245 -19.95 -0.57 -8.42
CA ILE A 245 -20.81 -0.16 -9.54
C ILE A 245 -22.20 -0.81 -9.51
N THR A 246 -22.48 -1.65 -8.52
CA THR A 246 -23.72 -2.44 -8.46
C THR A 246 -24.74 -1.77 -7.55
N GLU A 247 -25.92 -1.46 -8.11
CA GLU A 247 -27.01 -0.85 -7.35
C GLU A 247 -27.42 -1.73 -6.15
N GLY A 248 -27.66 -1.07 -5.01
CA GLY A 248 -28.07 -1.74 -3.77
C GLY A 248 -26.97 -2.49 -3.03
N MET A 249 -25.71 -2.42 -3.46
CA MET A 249 -24.58 -3.02 -2.76
C MET A 249 -23.89 -2.03 -1.83
N GLN A 250 -23.52 -2.50 -0.64
CA GLN A 250 -22.65 -1.75 0.27
C GLN A 250 -21.46 -2.61 0.70
N VAL A 251 -20.27 -2.02 0.67
CA VAL A 251 -19.03 -2.66 1.13
C VAL A 251 -18.59 -1.96 2.40
N ASN A 252 -18.59 -2.70 3.50
CA ASN A 252 -18.15 -2.22 4.80
C ASN A 252 -16.89 -2.99 5.20
N ALA A 253 -15.75 -2.33 5.30
CA ALA A 253 -14.57 -2.91 5.95
C ALA A 253 -14.33 -2.28 7.30
N GLU A 254 -13.65 -3.03 8.15
CA GLU A 254 -13.20 -2.53 9.45
C GLU A 254 -14.35 -2.08 10.36
N LEU A 255 -15.52 -2.73 10.23
CA LEU A 255 -16.67 -2.51 11.10
C LEU A 255 -16.26 -2.79 12.55
N ALA A 256 -16.09 -1.70 13.31
CA ALA A 256 -15.86 -1.78 14.74
C ALA A 256 -17.19 -2.18 15.40
N SER A 257 -17.24 -3.36 15.98
CA SER A 257 -18.24 -3.72 16.98
C SER A 257 -17.67 -3.45 18.38
N GLY A 258 -18.52 -3.37 19.40
CA GLY A 258 -18.08 -3.29 20.80
C GLY A 258 -17.21 -4.47 21.25
N LEU A 259 -17.13 -5.53 20.43
CA LEU A 259 -16.38 -6.74 20.71
C LEU A 259 -15.15 -6.93 19.82
N GLY A 260 -14.99 -6.23 18.68
CA GLY A 260 -13.83 -6.40 17.80
C GLY A 260 -13.95 -5.69 16.46
N ARG A 261 -12.99 -5.95 15.55
CA ARG A 261 -12.98 -5.44 14.18
C ARG A 261 -13.24 -6.58 13.19
N LEU A 262 -14.32 -6.49 12.43
CA LEU A 262 -14.58 -7.41 11.32
C LEU A 262 -13.63 -7.07 10.17
N ASP A 263 -13.08 -8.10 9.50
CA ASP A 263 -12.24 -7.88 8.32
C ASP A 263 -13.06 -7.24 7.20
N ILE A 264 -13.96 -8.00 6.56
CA ILE A 264 -14.76 -7.50 5.43
C ILE A 264 -16.21 -7.95 5.56
N ALA A 265 -17.15 -7.02 5.43
CA ALA A 265 -18.57 -7.29 5.24
C ALA A 265 -19.09 -6.65 3.94
N LEU A 266 -20.01 -7.35 3.30
CA LEU A 266 -20.71 -6.87 2.11
C LEU A 266 -22.20 -7.07 2.31
N GLU A 267 -23.01 -6.12 1.87
CA GLU A 267 -24.47 -6.19 1.92
C GLU A 267 -25.05 -6.05 0.52
N ASP A 268 -25.74 -7.10 0.07
CA ASP A 268 -26.61 -7.09 -1.11
C ASP A 268 -28.03 -6.78 -0.65
N ASN A 269 -28.38 -5.49 -0.61
CA ASN A 269 -29.69 -5.05 -0.10
C ASN A 269 -30.83 -5.51 -1.00
N LEU A 270 -30.60 -5.68 -2.30
CA LEU A 270 -31.59 -6.18 -3.25
C LEU A 270 -31.96 -7.64 -2.95
N HIS A 271 -30.97 -8.45 -2.57
CA HIS A 271 -31.17 -9.87 -2.23
C HIS A 271 -31.21 -10.12 -0.72
N GLN A 272 -31.25 -9.06 0.10
CA GLN A 272 -31.23 -9.08 1.56
C GLN A 272 -30.18 -10.05 2.13
N THR A 273 -28.98 -10.04 1.55
CA THR A 273 -27.91 -10.98 1.88
C THR A 273 -26.67 -10.25 2.37
N ALA A 274 -26.14 -10.65 3.52
CA ALA A 274 -24.83 -10.21 3.98
C ALA A 274 -23.76 -11.29 3.71
N TYR A 275 -22.57 -10.87 3.26
CA TYR A 275 -21.39 -11.72 3.11
C TYR A 275 -20.32 -11.23 4.08
N ILE A 276 -19.88 -12.11 4.98
CA ILE A 276 -18.97 -11.79 6.09
C ILE A 276 -17.71 -12.62 5.88
N PHE A 277 -16.58 -11.96 5.66
CA PHE A 277 -15.29 -12.61 5.42
C PHE A 277 -14.40 -12.40 6.63
N GLU A 278 -13.77 -13.49 7.06
CA GLU A 278 -12.69 -13.47 8.03
C GLU A 278 -11.54 -14.27 7.44
N LEU A 279 -10.35 -13.68 7.43
CA LEU A 279 -9.16 -14.34 6.88
C LEU A 279 -8.12 -14.52 7.97
N LYS A 280 -7.36 -15.61 7.86
CA LYS A 280 -6.27 -15.92 8.78
C LYS A 280 -5.02 -16.36 8.07
N VAL A 281 -3.89 -15.80 8.48
CA VAL A 281 -2.56 -16.27 8.05
C VAL A 281 -2.06 -17.33 9.01
N GLY A 282 -1.77 -18.53 8.49
CA GLY A 282 -1.16 -19.62 9.26
C GLY A 282 -2.07 -20.31 10.31
N LYS A 283 -3.32 -19.88 10.46
CA LYS A 283 -4.32 -20.51 11.33
C LYS A 283 -5.37 -21.29 10.53
N SER A 284 -6.24 -22.03 11.22
CA SER A 284 -7.28 -22.83 10.58
C SER A 284 -8.48 -21.99 10.11
N VAL A 285 -9.21 -22.49 9.11
CA VAL A 285 -10.48 -21.89 8.68
C VAL A 285 -11.56 -21.95 9.77
N SER A 286 -11.45 -22.91 10.71
CA SER A 286 -12.36 -23.01 11.84
C SER A 286 -12.14 -21.88 12.84
N GLU A 287 -10.90 -21.48 13.09
CA GLU A 287 -10.62 -20.29 13.93
C GLU A 287 -11.15 -19.00 13.28
N ALA A 288 -11.07 -18.89 11.95
CA ALA A 288 -11.65 -17.76 11.22
C ALA A 288 -13.18 -17.69 11.41
N LEU A 289 -13.89 -18.81 11.21
CA LEU A 289 -15.34 -18.86 11.45
C LEU A 289 -15.69 -18.62 12.92
N GLN A 290 -14.94 -19.19 13.87
CA GLN A 290 -15.16 -18.98 15.30
C GLN A 290 -15.06 -17.50 15.68
N GLN A 291 -14.10 -16.77 15.10
CA GLN A 291 -13.99 -15.34 15.33
C GLN A 291 -15.21 -14.56 14.83
N ILE A 292 -15.85 -14.97 13.73
CA ILE A 292 -17.10 -14.34 13.26
C ILE A 292 -18.21 -14.50 14.31
N TYR A 293 -18.29 -15.67 14.94
CA TYR A 293 -19.27 -15.97 16.01
C TYR A 293 -18.97 -15.22 17.30
N ASP A 294 -17.73 -15.32 17.81
CA ASP A 294 -17.33 -14.77 19.11
C ASP A 294 -17.49 -13.25 19.20
N ARG A 295 -17.42 -12.57 18.05
CA ARG A 295 -17.50 -11.11 17.96
C ARG A 295 -18.89 -10.60 17.58
N ASP A 296 -19.84 -11.52 17.43
CA ASP A 296 -21.23 -11.30 17.10
C ASP A 296 -21.44 -10.41 15.86
N TYR A 297 -20.51 -10.47 14.90
CA TYR A 297 -20.56 -9.63 13.70
C TYR A 297 -21.82 -9.87 12.87
N SER A 298 -22.40 -11.07 12.97
CA SER A 298 -23.64 -11.42 12.29
C SER A 298 -24.83 -10.56 12.76
N MET A 299 -24.83 -10.04 13.99
CA MET A 299 -25.95 -9.26 14.54
C MET A 299 -26.04 -7.85 13.94
N SER A 300 -24.93 -7.28 13.49
CA SER A 300 -24.94 -6.02 12.73
C SER A 300 -25.77 -6.12 11.44
N PHE A 301 -25.95 -7.34 10.91
CA PHE A 301 -26.71 -7.64 9.69
C PHE A 301 -28.08 -8.29 10.00
N HIS A 302 -28.69 -7.98 11.14
CA HIS A 302 -29.96 -8.59 11.58
C HIS A 302 -31.12 -8.35 10.60
N THR A 303 -31.07 -7.30 9.78
CA THR A 303 -32.08 -6.99 8.75
C THR A 303 -31.99 -7.92 7.52
N CYS A 304 -30.84 -8.54 7.27
CA CYS A 304 -30.67 -9.47 6.16
C CYS A 304 -31.44 -10.78 6.40
N ALA A 305 -32.02 -11.33 5.34
CA ALA A 305 -32.69 -12.63 5.36
C ALA A 305 -31.69 -13.80 5.29
N LYS A 306 -30.51 -13.54 4.71
CA LYS A 306 -29.42 -14.50 4.54
C LYS A 306 -28.08 -13.89 4.96
N LYS A 307 -27.24 -14.68 5.62
CA LYS A 307 -25.86 -14.32 5.98
C LYS A 307 -24.94 -15.44 5.51
N VAL A 308 -23.86 -15.10 4.83
CA VAL A 308 -22.86 -16.04 4.33
C VAL A 308 -21.56 -15.74 5.04
N CYS A 309 -21.17 -16.60 5.97
CA CYS A 309 -19.91 -16.49 6.71
C CYS A 309 -18.82 -17.27 5.95
N VAL A 310 -17.72 -16.60 5.64
CA VAL A 310 -16.62 -17.12 4.82
C VAL A 310 -15.32 -17.02 5.60
N GLY A 311 -14.82 -18.16 6.07
CA GLY A 311 -13.49 -18.28 6.67
C GLY A 311 -12.45 -18.63 5.60
N LEU A 312 -11.39 -17.83 5.48
CA LEU A 312 -10.31 -18.03 4.50
C LEU A 312 -8.98 -18.29 5.20
N LYS A 313 -8.23 -19.30 4.74
CA LYS A 313 -6.85 -19.54 5.19
C LYS A 313 -5.87 -19.08 4.12
N CYS A 314 -5.04 -18.11 4.50
CA CYS A 314 -3.96 -17.57 3.71
C CYS A 314 -2.65 -18.28 4.03
N ASP A 315 -1.93 -18.70 2.98
CA ASP A 315 -0.60 -19.29 3.06
C ASP A 315 0.45 -18.18 2.81
N PRO A 316 1.31 -17.87 3.80
CA PRO A 316 2.30 -16.80 3.70
C PRO A 316 3.49 -17.14 2.78
N VAL A 317 3.67 -18.41 2.39
CA VAL A 317 4.70 -18.83 1.43
C VAL A 317 4.16 -18.75 0.01
N ARG A 318 2.95 -19.26 -0.21
CA ARG A 318 2.27 -19.23 -1.52
C ARG A 318 1.64 -17.89 -1.85
N LEU A 319 1.53 -16.99 -0.85
CA LEU A 319 0.89 -15.68 -0.94
C LEU A 319 -0.53 -15.75 -1.52
N ASN A 320 -1.29 -16.76 -1.10
CA ASN A 320 -2.63 -17.01 -1.62
C ASN A 320 -3.49 -17.81 -0.62
N ILE A 321 -4.79 -17.91 -0.88
CA ILE A 321 -5.69 -18.79 -0.13
C ILE A 321 -5.49 -20.26 -0.54
N THR A 322 -5.60 -21.14 0.46
CA THR A 322 -5.37 -22.59 0.32
C THR A 322 -6.52 -23.44 0.85
N GLU A 323 -7.25 -22.93 1.85
CA GLU A 323 -8.44 -23.56 2.41
C GLU A 323 -9.51 -22.49 2.62
N ALA A 324 -10.78 -22.91 2.57
CA ALA A 324 -11.91 -22.08 2.93
C ALA A 324 -12.98 -22.89 3.65
N ALA A 325 -13.78 -22.23 4.47
CA ALA A 325 -15.00 -22.78 5.04
C ALA A 325 -16.13 -21.77 4.87
N ILE A 326 -17.31 -22.25 4.47
CA ILE A 326 -18.48 -21.41 4.22
C ILE A 326 -19.67 -21.95 5.00
N GLU A 327 -20.33 -21.07 5.74
CA GLU A 327 -21.56 -21.34 6.48
C GLU A 327 -22.63 -20.34 6.06
N VAL A 328 -23.79 -20.87 5.67
CA VAL A 328 -24.94 -20.06 5.26
C VAL A 328 -25.95 -20.07 6.39
N HIS A 329 -26.31 -18.89 6.89
CA HIS A 329 -27.41 -18.70 7.82
C HIS A 329 -28.57 -18.10 7.06
N GLN A 330 -29.72 -18.75 7.10
CA GLN A 330 -30.91 -18.28 6.39
C GLN A 330 -32.12 -18.34 7.31
N ARG A 331 -33.04 -17.38 7.16
CA ARG A 331 -34.31 -17.43 7.87
C ARG A 331 -35.16 -18.59 7.34
N ASN A 332 -35.67 -19.42 8.24
CA ASN A 332 -36.67 -20.41 7.93
C ASN A 332 -38.06 -19.75 7.75
N LYS A 333 -39.09 -20.57 7.52
CA LYS A 333 -40.47 -20.09 7.32
C LYS A 333 -41.02 -19.38 8.56
N GLU A 334 -40.48 -19.67 9.73
CA GLU A 334 -40.82 -19.07 11.02
C GLU A 334 -39.97 -17.83 11.36
N HIS A 335 -39.19 -17.32 10.39
CA HIS A 335 -38.27 -16.18 10.54
C HIS A 335 -37.13 -16.38 11.56
N ALA A 336 -36.89 -17.60 12.03
CA ALA A 336 -35.72 -17.94 12.84
C ALA A 336 -34.51 -18.27 11.94
N PHE A 337 -33.31 -17.85 12.33
CA PHE A 337 -32.10 -18.20 11.60
C PHE A 337 -31.76 -19.69 11.79
N GLN A 338 -31.59 -20.39 10.68
CA GLN A 338 -31.05 -21.74 10.63
C GLN A 338 -29.66 -21.70 10.00
N VAL A 339 -28.70 -22.34 10.66
CA VAL A 339 -27.35 -22.55 10.14
C VAL A 339 -27.37 -23.80 9.25
N MET A 340 -27.05 -23.62 7.97
CA MET A 340 -26.91 -24.71 7.01
C MET A 340 -25.60 -25.48 7.28
N PRO A 341 -25.51 -26.76 6.87
CA PRO A 341 -24.28 -27.53 7.03
C PRO A 341 -23.07 -26.79 6.45
N ARG A 342 -22.02 -26.67 7.28
CA ARG A 342 -20.74 -26.07 6.88
C ARG A 342 -20.17 -26.81 5.68
N LYS A 343 -19.71 -26.06 4.69
CA LYS A 343 -18.95 -26.59 3.56
C LYS A 343 -17.48 -26.22 3.70
N ASN A 344 -16.60 -27.19 3.49
CA ASN A 344 -15.16 -27.01 3.54
C ASN A 344 -14.57 -27.13 2.14
N PHE A 345 -13.52 -26.37 1.87
CA PHE A 345 -12.88 -26.34 0.56
C PHE A 345 -11.37 -26.36 0.69
N THR A 346 -10.71 -27.10 -0.19
CA THR A 346 -9.25 -27.17 -0.28
C THR A 346 -8.80 -27.05 -1.72
N VAL A 347 -7.56 -26.61 -1.93
CA VAL A 347 -6.93 -26.57 -3.25
C VAL A 347 -6.44 -27.97 -3.65
N ASN A 348 -6.89 -28.46 -4.80
CA ASN A 348 -6.47 -29.75 -5.35
C ASN A 348 -5.08 -29.70 -6.00
N ALA A 349 -4.58 -30.84 -6.47
CA ALA A 349 -3.26 -30.94 -7.11
C ALA A 349 -3.09 -30.07 -8.37
N MET A 350 -4.19 -29.70 -9.03
CA MET A 350 -4.18 -28.81 -10.20
C MET A 350 -4.25 -27.32 -9.82
N GLY A 351 -4.33 -26.99 -8.53
CA GLY A 351 -4.35 -25.60 -8.05
C GLY A 351 -5.74 -24.97 -7.92
N TYR A 352 -6.82 -25.75 -8.09
CA TYR A 352 -8.20 -25.26 -8.01
C TYR A 352 -8.92 -25.72 -6.74
N PHE A 353 -9.82 -24.88 -6.22
CA PHE A 353 -10.67 -25.25 -5.09
C PHE A 353 -11.67 -26.36 -5.45
N GLN A 354 -11.80 -27.31 -4.53
CA GLN A 354 -12.84 -28.33 -4.52
C GLN A 354 -13.47 -28.42 -3.12
N GLU A 355 -14.75 -28.78 -3.07
CA GLU A 355 -15.45 -29.06 -1.81
C GLU A 355 -14.92 -30.39 -1.23
N VAL A 356 -14.62 -30.41 0.07
CA VAL A 356 -14.23 -31.60 0.81
C VAL A 356 -15.34 -31.97 1.78
N ARG A 357 -15.64 -33.27 1.82
CA ARG A 357 -16.68 -33.85 2.68
C ARG A 357 -16.21 -34.01 4.11
#